data_AF-A0A5N5J6T0-F1
#
_entry.id   AF-A0A5N5J6T0-F1
#
_cell.length_a   1.000
_cell.length_b   1.000
_cell.length_c   1.000
_cell.angle_alpha   90.00
_cell.angle_beta   90.00
_cell.angle_gamma   90.00
#
_symmetry.space_group_name_H-M   'P 1'
#
loop_
_entity.id
_entity.type
_entity.pdbx_description
1 polymer ?
#
loop_
_entity_poly.entity_id
_entity_poly.type
_entity_poly.pdbx_seq_one_letter_code
_entity_poly.pdbx_strand_id
1 'polypeptide(L)'
;MEDKKANIIAVSIIIVLSIFIIIARVSLKLSKHFFLIAGASSSVILAIFAHLIIRSQYKRRRKLLESQLVSQGRELRIEYSFLRKVAGVPTKFRYKELEEATDNFQALLGQGSSASVFKGILNDGTSVAVKRIEGEKHGEKEFQAEVSAIASVQHVHLLRLLGYCIIAGGPRFLVYEFICNGSLDWWIFRGRASRNQRGGCLSWGSSQKMREGKLMEVVDERLAESGGVDEKEVRRLVFVALWCIQEKARLRPSMLRVVEMLEGHVPVEEPPETPMIIVDLLSIDEDLPDGHKMDPMTAIRTEPVDDTLPTTSTYSFDMSVLSAR
;
A
#
# COMPACT_ATOMS: atom_id res chain seq x y z
N MET A 1 29.73 -18.00 -26.72
CA MET A 1 30.94 -18.36 -27.50
C MET A 1 30.69 -18.26 -29.02
N GLU A 2 29.44 -18.26 -29.45
CA GLU A 2 29.03 -18.20 -30.87
C GLU A 2 29.14 -16.78 -31.47
N ASP A 3 28.88 -15.73 -30.70
CA ASP A 3 28.94 -14.34 -31.20
C ASP A 3 30.36 -13.91 -31.62
N LYS A 4 31.38 -14.40 -30.91
CA LYS A 4 32.80 -14.14 -31.26
C LYS A 4 33.16 -14.79 -32.60
N LYS A 5 32.64 -15.99 -32.89
CA LYS A 5 32.87 -16.69 -34.16
C LYS A 5 32.16 -15.98 -35.32
N ALA A 6 30.93 -15.51 -35.10
CA ALA A 6 30.17 -14.75 -36.10
C ALA A 6 30.88 -13.43 -36.48
N ASN A 7 31.44 -12.72 -35.49
CA ASN A 7 32.19 -11.49 -35.76
C ASN A 7 33.49 -11.74 -36.52
N ILE A 8 34.21 -12.81 -36.23
CA ILE A 8 35.45 -13.19 -36.95
C ILE A 8 35.14 -13.54 -38.42
N ILE A 9 34.05 -14.28 -38.67
CA ILE A 9 33.62 -14.62 -40.02
C ILE A 9 33.24 -13.36 -40.81
N ALA A 10 32.49 -12.45 -40.19
CA ALA A 10 32.12 -11.18 -40.82
C ALA A 10 33.35 -10.34 -41.20
N VAL A 11 34.34 -10.21 -40.31
CA VAL A 11 35.58 -9.48 -40.58
C VAL A 11 36.38 -10.13 -41.71
N SER A 12 36.49 -11.46 -41.73
CA SER A 12 37.17 -12.20 -42.79
C SER A 12 36.55 -11.96 -44.17
N ILE A 13 35.21 -11.99 -44.25
CA ILE A 13 34.47 -11.72 -45.50
C ILE A 13 34.74 -10.30 -46.00
N ILE A 14 34.72 -9.30 -45.10
CA ILE A 14 34.99 -7.90 -45.47
C ILE A 14 36.41 -7.74 -46.03
N ILE A 15 37.41 -8.38 -45.41
CA ILE A 15 38.80 -8.34 -45.88
C ILE A 15 38.91 -8.97 -47.28
N VAL A 16 38.34 -10.15 -47.50
CA VAL A 16 38.37 -10.84 -48.79
C VAL A 16 37.70 -10.00 -49.89
N LEU A 17 36.54 -9.41 -49.60
CA LEU A 17 35.84 -8.54 -50.55
C LEU A 17 36.64 -7.28 -50.87
N SER A 18 37.31 -6.67 -49.88
CA SER A 18 38.14 -5.49 -50.09
C SER A 18 39.35 -5.80 -51.00
N ILE A 19 40.00 -6.94 -50.80
CA ILE A 19 41.13 -7.41 -51.63
C ILE A 19 40.66 -7.69 -53.06
N PHE A 20 39.51 -8.36 -53.23
CA PHE A 20 38.93 -8.63 -54.53
C PHE A 20 38.61 -7.34 -55.31
N ILE A 21 38.07 -6.33 -54.64
CA ILE A 21 37.79 -5.01 -55.23
C ILE A 21 39.08 -4.31 -55.68
N ILE A 22 40.16 -4.41 -54.89
CA ILE A 22 41.48 -3.85 -55.23
C ILE A 22 42.09 -4.57 -56.43
N ILE A 23 42.02 -5.91 -56.48
CA ILE A 23 42.52 -6.70 -57.62
C ILE A 23 41.72 -6.36 -58.89
N ALA A 24 40.40 -6.26 -58.80
CA ALA A 24 39.55 -5.85 -59.92
C ALA A 24 39.90 -4.44 -60.43
N ARG A 25 40.29 -3.51 -59.54
CA ARG A 25 40.78 -2.17 -59.92
C ARG A 25 42.05 -2.22 -60.76
N VAL A 26 43.00 -3.08 -60.38
CA VAL A 26 44.31 -3.19 -61.03
C VAL A 26 44.19 -3.94 -62.37
N SER A 27 43.41 -5.02 -62.40
CA SER A 27 43.35 -5.93 -63.56
C SER A 27 42.49 -5.44 -64.72
N LEU A 28 41.46 -4.62 -64.47
CA LEU A 28 40.46 -4.30 -65.50
C LEU A 28 40.63 -2.92 -66.20
N LYS A 29 41.69 -2.14 -65.92
CA LYS A 29 41.93 -0.80 -66.52
C LYS A 29 40.66 0.07 -66.64
N LEU A 30 39.80 0.03 -65.61
CA LEU A 30 38.48 0.67 -65.64
C LEU A 30 38.59 2.20 -65.52
N SER A 31 37.76 2.91 -66.29
CA SER A 31 37.72 4.38 -66.32
C SER A 31 37.38 4.98 -64.95
N LYS A 32 37.94 6.15 -64.63
CA LYS A 32 37.69 6.89 -63.37
C LYS A 32 36.19 7.11 -63.11
N HIS A 33 35.41 7.32 -64.19
CA HIS A 33 33.96 7.52 -64.10
C HIS A 33 33.22 6.28 -63.60
N PHE A 34 33.68 5.07 -63.93
CA PHE A 34 33.08 3.83 -63.44
C PHE A 34 33.14 3.74 -61.91
N PHE A 35 34.28 4.13 -61.32
CA PHE A 35 34.45 4.07 -59.88
C PHE A 35 33.64 5.12 -59.12
N LEU A 36 33.40 6.29 -59.70
CA LEU A 36 32.52 7.30 -59.12
C LEU A 36 31.07 6.80 -59.09
N ILE A 37 30.60 6.19 -60.18
CA ILE A 37 29.23 5.64 -60.28
C ILE A 37 29.05 4.44 -59.33
N ALA A 38 30.04 3.54 -59.26
CA ALA A 38 30.01 2.40 -58.36
C ALA A 38 30.03 2.83 -56.88
N GLY A 39 30.81 3.84 -56.53
CA GLY A 39 30.87 4.39 -55.16
C GLY A 39 29.59 5.10 -54.74
N ALA A 40 28.97 5.87 -55.64
CA ALA A 40 27.69 6.51 -55.36
C ALA A 40 26.57 5.46 -55.15
N SER A 41 26.55 4.42 -56.00
CA SER A 41 25.56 3.34 -55.92
C SER A 41 25.70 2.55 -54.62
N SER A 42 26.94 2.21 -54.21
CA SER A 42 27.17 1.50 -52.95
C SER A 42 26.81 2.33 -51.72
N SER A 43 27.07 3.65 -51.75
CA SER A 43 26.67 4.57 -50.67
C SER A 43 25.15 4.61 -50.47
N VAL A 44 24.38 4.71 -51.56
CA VAL A 44 22.91 4.68 -51.51
C VAL A 44 22.40 3.34 -50.97
N ILE A 45 22.98 2.23 -51.43
CA ILE A 45 22.62 0.88 -50.97
C ILE A 45 22.91 0.73 -49.46
N LEU A 46 24.07 1.19 -48.98
CA LEU A 46 24.44 1.15 -47.57
C LEU A 46 23.51 2.02 -46.72
N ALA A 47 23.12 3.20 -47.20
CA ALA A 47 22.18 4.08 -46.51
C ALA A 47 20.79 3.43 -46.37
N ILE A 48 20.28 2.79 -47.43
CA ILE A 48 19.02 2.04 -47.40
C ILE A 48 19.13 0.86 -46.42
N PHE A 49 20.22 0.10 -46.47
CA PHE A 49 20.43 -1.04 -45.59
C PHE A 49 20.52 -0.62 -44.11
N ALA A 50 21.25 0.46 -43.81
CA ALA A 50 21.32 1.04 -42.47
C ALA A 50 19.94 1.49 -41.97
N HIS A 51 19.16 2.17 -42.81
CA HIS A 51 17.79 2.59 -42.47
C HIS A 51 16.87 1.38 -42.18
N LEU A 52 16.97 0.31 -42.98
CA LEU A 52 16.20 -0.93 -42.76
C LEU A 52 16.62 -1.63 -41.46
N ILE A 53 17.92 -1.66 -41.14
CA ILE A 53 18.41 -2.21 -39.86
C ILE A 53 17.86 -1.39 -38.70
N ILE A 54 17.99 -0.06 -38.71
CA ILE A 54 17.49 0.82 -37.65
C ILE A 54 15.98 0.62 -37.46
N ARG A 55 15.21 0.64 -38.56
CA ARG A 55 13.76 0.43 -38.53
C ARG A 55 13.39 -0.97 -38.00
N SER A 56 14.12 -2.01 -38.40
CA SER A 56 13.87 -3.38 -37.93
C SER A 56 14.22 -3.56 -36.46
N GLN A 57 15.32 -2.96 -35.99
CA GLN A 57 15.70 -2.98 -34.58
C GLN A 57 14.71 -2.22 -33.72
N TYR A 58 14.26 -1.04 -34.16
CA TYR A 58 13.23 -0.28 -33.45
C TYR A 58 11.92 -1.07 -33.36
N LYS A 59 11.48 -1.66 -34.48
CA LYS A 59 10.27 -2.50 -34.51
C LYS A 59 10.40 -3.75 -33.63
N ARG A 60 11.58 -4.38 -33.58
CA ARG A 60 11.85 -5.57 -32.75
C ARG A 60 11.89 -5.23 -31.26
N ARG A 61 12.56 -4.14 -30.87
CA ARG A 61 12.59 -3.65 -29.48
C ARG A 61 11.19 -3.29 -28.98
N ARG A 62 10.42 -2.59 -29.81
CA ARG A 62 9.03 -2.23 -29.48
C ARG A 62 8.16 -3.47 -29.24
N LYS A 63 8.25 -4.48 -30.11
CA LYS A 63 7.54 -5.76 -29.92
C LYS A 63 7.95 -6.49 -28.64
N LEU A 64 9.23 -6.46 -28.27
CA LEU A 64 9.70 -7.09 -27.04
C LEU A 64 9.08 -6.39 -25.81
N LEU A 65 9.18 -5.07 -25.75
CA LEU A 65 8.61 -4.28 -24.65
C LEU A 65 7.09 -4.47 -24.56
N GLU A 66 6.38 -4.40 -25.70
CA GLU A 66 4.94 -4.69 -25.76
C GLU A 66 4.64 -6.12 -25.30
N SER A 67 5.42 -7.12 -25.70
CA SER A 67 5.23 -8.50 -25.26
C SER A 67 5.45 -8.70 -23.76
N GLN A 68 6.44 -8.00 -23.18
CA GLN A 68 6.72 -8.02 -21.74
C GLN A 68 5.60 -7.33 -20.95
N LEU A 69 5.12 -6.18 -21.41
CA LEU A 69 3.98 -5.48 -20.80
C LEU A 69 2.70 -6.33 -20.88
N VAL A 70 2.46 -6.99 -22.01
CA VAL A 70 1.29 -7.88 -22.19
C VAL A 70 1.41 -9.17 -21.36
N SER A 71 2.61 -9.75 -21.20
CA SER A 71 2.81 -10.90 -20.32
C SER A 71 2.61 -10.53 -18.87
N GLN A 72 3.22 -9.42 -18.43
CA GLN A 72 3.07 -8.89 -17.07
C GLN A 72 1.61 -8.53 -16.77
N GLY A 73 0.92 -7.90 -17.72
CA GLY A 73 -0.51 -7.61 -17.61
C GLY A 73 -1.38 -8.87 -17.55
N ARG A 74 -1.02 -9.94 -18.25
CA ARG A 74 -1.73 -11.25 -18.17
C ARG A 74 -1.47 -11.95 -16.85
N GLU A 75 -0.23 -11.92 -16.36
CA GLU A 75 0.16 -12.48 -15.07
C GLU A 75 -0.60 -11.81 -13.92
N LEU A 76 -0.58 -10.47 -13.87
CA LEU A 76 -1.42 -9.68 -12.95
C LEU A 76 -2.91 -10.04 -13.06
N ARG A 77 -3.42 -10.25 -14.28
CA ARG A 77 -4.84 -10.59 -14.49
C ARG A 77 -5.20 -11.97 -13.95
N ILE A 78 -4.27 -12.93 -14.01
CA ILE A 78 -4.44 -14.29 -13.46
C ILE A 78 -4.36 -14.23 -11.93
N GLU A 79 -3.37 -13.51 -11.39
CA GLU A 79 -3.14 -13.33 -9.96
C GLU A 79 -4.36 -12.71 -9.26
N TYR A 80 -4.93 -11.64 -9.82
CA TYR A 80 -6.13 -10.97 -9.26
C TYR A 80 -7.45 -11.45 -9.85
N SER A 81 -7.49 -12.64 -10.45
CA SER A 81 -8.72 -13.21 -11.00
C SER A 81 -9.80 -13.47 -9.93
N PHE A 82 -9.39 -13.60 -8.65
CA PHE A 82 -10.31 -13.78 -7.52
C PHE A 82 -11.26 -12.59 -7.31
N LEU A 83 -10.80 -11.36 -7.60
CA LEU A 83 -11.64 -10.15 -7.51
C LEU A 83 -12.87 -10.22 -8.42
N ARG A 84 -12.77 -10.91 -9.55
CA ARG A 84 -13.89 -11.09 -10.49
C ARG A 84 -14.96 -12.04 -9.95
N LYS A 85 -14.62 -12.91 -8.98
CA LYS A 85 -15.55 -13.90 -8.42
C LYS A 85 -16.40 -13.35 -7.28
N VAL A 86 -16.09 -12.16 -6.78
CA VAL A 86 -16.80 -11.53 -5.65
C VAL A 86 -17.99 -10.73 -6.18
N ALA A 87 -19.19 -10.91 -5.62
CA ALA A 87 -20.36 -10.12 -5.99
C ALA A 87 -20.15 -8.65 -5.58
N GLY A 88 -20.52 -7.69 -6.43
CA GLY A 88 -20.24 -6.26 -6.19
C GLY A 88 -18.80 -5.82 -6.49
N VAL A 89 -18.11 -6.52 -7.40
CA VAL A 89 -16.70 -6.34 -7.79
C VAL A 89 -16.22 -4.88 -7.71
N PRO A 90 -15.21 -4.57 -6.86
CA PRO A 90 -14.61 -3.25 -6.79
C PRO A 90 -14.08 -2.80 -8.17
N THR A 91 -14.31 -1.54 -8.52
CA THR A 91 -13.92 -0.99 -9.83
C THR A 91 -12.40 -0.91 -9.95
N LYS A 92 -11.83 -1.37 -11.08
CA LYS A 92 -10.41 -1.18 -11.37
C LYS A 92 -10.17 0.22 -11.94
N PHE A 93 -9.46 1.05 -11.19
CA PHE A 93 -9.04 2.39 -11.61
C PHE A 93 -7.67 2.36 -12.28
N ARG A 94 -7.41 3.30 -13.19
CA ARG A 94 -6.06 3.62 -13.68
C ARG A 94 -5.39 4.58 -12.70
N TYR A 95 -4.06 4.49 -12.61
CA TYR A 95 -3.27 5.37 -11.75
C TYR A 95 -3.56 6.86 -11.99
N LYS A 96 -3.62 7.25 -13.27
CA LYS A 96 -3.91 8.63 -13.69
C LYS A 96 -5.25 9.15 -13.16
N GLU A 97 -6.26 8.28 -13.06
CA GLU A 97 -7.57 8.67 -12.52
C GLU A 97 -7.49 8.98 -11.02
N LEU A 98 -6.67 8.23 -10.28
CA LEU A 98 -6.45 8.48 -8.85
C LEU A 98 -5.54 9.71 -8.63
N GLU A 99 -4.54 9.88 -9.48
CA GLU A 99 -3.65 11.04 -9.47
C GLU A 99 -4.44 12.34 -9.68
N GLU A 100 -5.33 12.38 -10.69
CA GLU A 100 -6.23 13.51 -10.94
C GLU A 100 -7.23 13.71 -9.77
N ALA A 101 -7.84 12.62 -9.28
CA ALA A 101 -8.83 12.71 -8.21
C ALA A 101 -8.25 13.20 -6.87
N THR A 102 -6.96 12.96 -6.62
CA THR A 102 -6.29 13.30 -5.35
C THR A 102 -5.39 14.53 -5.46
N ASP A 103 -5.46 15.25 -6.58
CA ASP A 103 -4.56 16.37 -6.89
C ASP A 103 -3.08 15.99 -6.67
N ASN A 104 -2.63 14.95 -7.35
CA ASN A 104 -1.28 14.38 -7.21
C ASN A 104 -0.96 13.89 -5.79
N PHE A 105 -1.94 13.31 -5.09
CA PHE A 105 -1.80 12.77 -3.73
C PHE A 105 -1.35 13.83 -2.70
N GLN A 106 -1.79 15.08 -2.83
CA GLN A 106 -1.40 16.17 -1.92
C GLN A 106 -2.22 16.18 -0.62
N ALA A 107 -3.50 15.79 -0.69
CA ALA A 107 -4.43 15.87 0.45
C ALA A 107 -4.33 14.66 1.38
N LEU A 108 -3.24 14.55 2.15
CA LEU A 108 -3.03 13.47 3.13
C LEU A 108 -4.06 13.53 4.28
N LEU A 109 -4.78 12.43 4.49
CA LEU A 109 -5.72 12.24 5.61
C LEU A 109 -5.05 11.56 6.80
N GLY A 110 -4.09 10.67 6.54
CA GLY A 110 -3.38 9.94 7.58
C GLY A 110 -2.28 9.07 7.01
N GLN A 111 -1.25 8.81 7.81
CA GLN A 111 -0.10 8.01 7.43
C GLN A 111 0.24 7.04 8.56
N GLY A 112 0.32 5.75 8.22
CA GLY A 112 0.82 4.69 9.09
C GLY A 112 2.10 4.07 8.54
N SER A 113 2.61 3.03 9.20
CA SER A 113 3.81 2.30 8.76
C SER A 113 3.62 1.56 7.43
N SER A 114 2.40 1.07 7.18
CA SER A 114 2.07 0.23 6.02
C SER A 114 1.36 0.98 4.89
N ALA A 115 0.84 2.19 5.14
CA ALA A 115 0.03 2.89 4.15
C ALA A 115 -0.08 4.39 4.40
N SER A 116 -0.30 5.11 3.30
CA SER A 116 -0.66 6.53 3.28
C SER A 116 -2.07 6.68 2.72
N VAL A 117 -2.93 7.48 3.35
CA VAL A 117 -4.33 7.67 2.93
C VAL A 117 -4.54 9.11 2.49
N PHE A 118 -5.08 9.29 1.30
CA PHE A 118 -5.32 10.60 0.68
C PHE A 118 -6.80 10.82 0.43
N LYS A 119 -7.24 12.07 0.56
CA LYS A 119 -8.58 12.48 0.13
C LYS A 119 -8.58 12.72 -1.37
N GLY A 120 -9.66 12.36 -2.04
CA GLY A 120 -9.87 12.70 -3.43
C GLY A 120 -11.35 12.85 -3.78
N ILE A 121 -11.60 13.33 -5.00
CA ILE A 121 -12.92 13.44 -5.61
C ILE A 121 -12.81 12.81 -7.00
N LEU A 122 -13.57 11.76 -7.25
CA LEU A 122 -13.64 11.10 -8.56
C LEU A 122 -14.36 12.00 -9.59
N ASN A 123 -14.21 11.69 -10.88
CA ASN A 123 -14.80 12.47 -11.97
C ASN A 123 -16.33 12.55 -11.94
N ASP A 124 -16.99 11.62 -11.27
CA ASP A 124 -18.44 11.59 -11.05
C ASP A 124 -18.88 12.44 -9.84
N GLY A 125 -17.94 13.08 -9.15
CA GLY A 125 -18.17 13.87 -7.93
C GLY A 125 -18.11 13.06 -6.63
N THR A 126 -17.91 11.74 -6.70
CA THR A 126 -17.85 10.88 -5.51
C THR A 126 -16.61 11.22 -4.68
N SER A 127 -16.81 11.58 -3.41
CA SER A 127 -15.70 11.79 -2.47
C SER A 127 -15.11 10.46 -2.01
N VAL A 128 -13.80 10.31 -2.11
CA VAL A 128 -13.09 9.05 -1.85
C VAL A 128 -11.89 9.22 -0.93
N ALA A 129 -11.56 8.14 -0.23
CA ALA A 129 -10.30 7.97 0.48
C ALA A 129 -9.43 6.95 -0.28
N VAL A 130 -8.30 7.41 -0.81
CA VAL A 130 -7.35 6.60 -1.58
C VAL A 130 -6.22 6.16 -0.66
N LYS A 131 -6.24 4.88 -0.28
CA LYS A 131 -5.19 4.26 0.53
C LYS A 131 -4.11 3.69 -0.39
N ARG A 132 -2.92 4.27 -0.33
CA ARG A 132 -1.70 3.79 -0.98
C ARG A 132 -0.97 2.84 -0.02
N ILE A 133 -0.79 1.59 -0.42
CA ILE A 133 -0.02 0.60 0.33
C ILE A 133 1.47 0.83 0.07
N GLU A 134 2.26 0.96 1.13
CA GLU A 134 3.71 1.18 1.06
C GLU A 134 4.47 -0.17 1.13
N GLY A 135 5.60 -0.28 0.43
CA GLY A 135 6.50 -1.46 0.49
C GLY A 135 6.20 -2.58 -0.51
N GLU A 136 7.16 -2.88 -1.39
CA GLU A 136 6.99 -3.84 -2.50
C GLU A 136 6.82 -5.30 -2.08
N LYS A 137 7.52 -5.76 -1.03
CA LYS A 137 7.51 -7.18 -0.60
C LYS A 137 6.34 -7.56 0.31
N HIS A 138 5.88 -6.64 1.15
CA HIS A 138 4.78 -6.87 2.10
C HIS A 138 3.43 -6.33 1.60
N GLY A 139 3.45 -5.33 0.71
CA GLY A 139 2.23 -4.71 0.21
C GLY A 139 1.33 -5.62 -0.61
N GLU A 140 1.84 -6.69 -1.22
CA GLU A 140 1.00 -7.70 -1.89
C GLU A 140 0.11 -8.44 -0.88
N LYS A 141 0.72 -8.92 0.22
CA LYS A 141 -0.01 -9.67 1.26
C LYS A 141 -1.02 -8.77 1.97
N GLU A 142 -0.64 -7.53 2.25
CA GLU A 142 -1.55 -6.54 2.87
C GLU A 142 -2.71 -6.19 1.93
N PHE A 143 -2.41 -5.93 0.65
CA PHE A 143 -3.44 -5.68 -0.36
C PHE A 143 -4.39 -6.89 -0.49
N GLN A 144 -3.86 -8.10 -0.62
CA GLN A 144 -4.67 -9.31 -0.72
C GLN A 144 -5.51 -9.52 0.55
N ALA A 145 -4.96 -9.28 1.75
CA ALA A 145 -5.68 -9.40 3.01
C ALA A 145 -6.85 -8.41 3.09
N GLU A 146 -6.64 -7.13 2.80
CA GLU A 146 -7.71 -6.13 2.84
C GLU A 146 -8.79 -6.41 1.80
N VAL A 147 -8.39 -6.72 0.57
CA VAL A 147 -9.33 -7.02 -0.50
C VAL A 147 -10.12 -8.28 -0.19
N SER A 148 -9.48 -9.36 0.29
CA SER A 148 -10.17 -10.60 0.64
C SER A 148 -11.11 -10.44 1.84
N ALA A 149 -10.79 -9.56 2.79
CA ALA A 149 -11.63 -9.30 3.95
C ALA A 149 -12.85 -8.41 3.63
N ILE A 150 -12.69 -7.40 2.76
CA ILE A 150 -13.68 -6.34 2.58
C ILE A 150 -14.44 -6.45 1.25
N ALA A 151 -13.84 -7.02 0.19
CA ALA A 151 -14.50 -7.07 -1.11
C ALA A 151 -15.79 -7.89 -1.10
N SER A 152 -15.89 -8.92 -0.25
CA SER A 152 -17.07 -9.77 -0.15
C SER A 152 -18.10 -9.28 0.86
N VAL A 153 -17.86 -8.11 1.48
CA VAL A 153 -18.65 -7.67 2.62
C VAL A 153 -19.17 -6.24 2.42
N GLN A 154 -20.49 -6.13 2.28
CA GLN A 154 -21.19 -4.85 2.18
C GLN A 154 -22.11 -4.70 3.38
N HIS A 155 -21.66 -3.97 4.39
CA HIS A 155 -22.41 -3.72 5.61
C HIS A 155 -22.55 -2.22 5.87
N VAL A 156 -23.68 -1.79 6.44
CA VAL A 156 -23.96 -0.37 6.75
C VAL A 156 -22.95 0.27 7.69
N HIS A 157 -22.28 -0.54 8.52
CA HIS A 157 -21.25 -0.10 9.48
C HIS A 157 -19.82 -0.40 9.05
N LEU A 158 -19.59 -0.79 7.80
CA LEU A 158 -18.24 -0.97 7.25
C LEU A 158 -17.96 0.02 6.14
N LEU A 159 -16.72 0.50 6.11
CA LEU A 159 -16.18 1.33 5.03
C LEU A 159 -16.24 0.55 3.72
N ARG A 160 -17.05 1.06 2.79
CA ARG A 160 -17.24 0.45 1.48
C ARG A 160 -16.00 0.59 0.62
N LEU A 161 -15.47 -0.54 0.15
CA LEU A 161 -14.43 -0.59 -0.88
C LEU A 161 -15.05 -0.36 -2.25
N LEU A 162 -14.78 0.79 -2.86
CA LEU A 162 -15.29 1.17 -4.17
C LEU A 162 -14.47 0.57 -5.31
N GLY A 163 -13.15 0.43 -5.11
CA GLY A 163 -12.26 -0.03 -6.15
C GLY A 163 -10.79 -0.12 -5.74
N TYR A 164 -9.96 -0.38 -6.73
CA TYR A 164 -8.53 -0.60 -6.54
C TYR A 164 -7.73 -0.17 -7.79
N CYS A 165 -6.45 0.14 -7.60
CA CYS A 165 -5.50 0.37 -8.69
C CYS A 165 -4.19 -0.37 -8.41
N ILE A 166 -3.65 -1.01 -9.44
CA ILE A 166 -2.42 -1.81 -9.35
C ILE A 166 -1.49 -1.34 -10.46
N ILE A 167 -0.30 -0.89 -10.05
CA ILE A 167 0.79 -0.53 -10.96
C ILE A 167 1.75 -1.71 -11.01
N ALA A 168 2.09 -2.13 -12.23
CA ALA A 168 3.00 -3.25 -12.42
C ALA A 168 4.40 -2.90 -11.88
N GLY A 169 4.86 -3.64 -10.86
CA GLY A 169 6.12 -3.34 -10.17
C GLY A 169 6.12 -2.03 -9.37
N GLY A 170 4.93 -1.53 -8.99
CA GLY A 170 4.79 -0.28 -8.25
C GLY A 170 3.82 -0.39 -7.06
N PRO A 171 3.40 0.76 -6.50
CA PRO A 171 2.47 0.79 -5.38
C PRO A 171 1.07 0.31 -5.78
N ARG A 172 0.34 -0.19 -4.79
CA ARG A 172 -1.05 -0.62 -4.90
C ARG A 172 -1.95 0.36 -4.15
N PHE A 173 -3.16 0.53 -4.66
CA PHE A 173 -4.12 1.48 -4.11
C PHE A 173 -5.46 0.82 -3.89
N LEU A 174 -6.09 1.17 -2.78
CA LEU A 174 -7.47 0.84 -2.43
C LEU A 174 -8.27 2.14 -2.36
N VAL A 175 -9.46 2.13 -2.95
CA VAL A 175 -10.32 3.30 -3.04
C VAL A 175 -11.56 3.03 -2.20
N TYR A 176 -11.69 3.77 -1.12
CA TYR A 176 -12.81 3.68 -0.19
C TYR A 176 -13.73 4.90 -0.32
N GLU A 177 -14.95 4.75 0.14
CA GLU A 177 -15.84 5.89 0.37
C GLU A 177 -15.26 6.83 1.44
N PHE A 178 -15.30 8.15 1.19
CA PHE A 178 -14.79 9.13 2.15
C PHE A 178 -15.79 9.36 3.29
N ILE A 179 -15.30 9.28 4.53
CA ILE A 179 -16.08 9.57 5.73
C ILE A 179 -15.72 10.96 6.24
N CYS A 180 -16.68 11.88 6.20
CA CYS A 180 -16.49 13.30 6.53
C CYS A 180 -16.23 13.58 8.01
N ASN A 181 -16.66 12.69 8.90
CA ASN A 181 -16.48 12.84 10.35
C ASN A 181 -15.07 12.49 10.82
N GLY A 182 -14.17 12.11 9.91
CA GLY A 182 -12.79 11.77 10.26
C GLY A 182 -12.66 10.45 11.01
N SER A 183 -11.44 10.19 11.47
CA SER A 183 -11.08 8.97 12.19
C SER A 183 -11.50 9.04 13.67
N LEU A 184 -11.71 7.87 14.27
CA LEU A 184 -12.23 7.75 15.63
C LEU A 184 -11.26 8.32 16.69
N ASP A 185 -9.95 8.28 16.43
CA ASP A 185 -8.93 8.87 17.28
C ASP A 185 -9.15 10.38 17.52
N TRP A 186 -9.68 11.11 16.53
CA TRP A 186 -10.07 12.52 16.67
C TRP A 186 -11.17 12.75 17.72
N TRP A 187 -12.05 11.75 17.89
CA TRP A 187 -13.18 11.79 18.83
C TRP A 187 -12.87 11.14 20.18
N ILE A 188 -11.82 10.33 20.26
CA ILE A 188 -11.44 9.63 21.50
C ILE A 188 -10.28 10.32 22.19
N PHE A 189 -9.21 10.64 21.45
CA PHE A 189 -7.99 11.17 22.04
C PHE A 189 -7.96 12.69 21.95
N ARG A 190 -7.67 13.33 23.08
CA ARG A 190 -7.60 14.79 23.18
C ARG A 190 -6.33 15.29 22.47
N GLY A 191 -6.41 15.52 21.16
CA GLY A 191 -5.33 16.13 20.40
C GLY A 191 -5.07 17.57 20.86
N ARG A 192 -3.84 17.87 21.29
CA ARG A 192 -3.35 19.20 21.69
C ARG A 192 -3.43 20.27 20.57
N ALA A 193 -3.89 19.90 19.37
CA ALA A 193 -3.79 20.68 18.14
C ALA A 193 -5.01 21.56 17.80
N SER A 194 -6.11 21.53 18.56
CA SER A 194 -7.24 22.44 18.29
C SER A 194 -7.75 23.12 19.56
N ARG A 195 -7.17 24.29 19.84
CA ARG A 195 -7.73 25.25 20.81
C ARG A 195 -9.08 25.84 20.36
N ASN A 196 -9.60 25.52 19.16
CA ASN A 196 -10.75 26.20 18.57
C ASN A 196 -11.83 25.32 17.92
N GLN A 197 -11.81 23.99 18.04
CA GLN A 197 -12.93 23.16 17.58
C GLN A 197 -13.30 22.10 18.62
N ARG A 198 -14.61 22.01 18.89
CA ARG A 198 -15.26 21.11 19.85
C ARG A 198 -15.11 19.64 19.40
N GLY A 199 -13.95 19.04 19.61
CA GLY A 199 -13.82 17.59 19.63
C GLY A 199 -14.45 17.06 20.93
N GLY A 200 -15.44 16.17 20.81
CA GLY A 200 -15.96 15.42 21.97
C GLY A 200 -14.85 14.52 22.51
N CYS A 201 -14.72 14.42 23.82
CA CYS A 201 -13.77 13.51 24.47
C CYS A 201 -14.60 12.41 25.13
N LEU A 202 -14.44 11.15 24.69
CA LEU A 202 -14.95 10.04 25.48
C LEU A 202 -14.08 9.92 26.73
N SER A 203 -14.54 10.51 27.83
CA SER A 203 -13.86 10.39 29.12
C SER A 203 -13.77 8.93 29.53
N TRP A 204 -12.70 8.55 30.27
CA TRP A 204 -12.48 7.20 30.84
C TRP A 204 -13.71 6.65 31.60
N GLY A 205 -14.58 7.53 32.10
CA GLY A 205 -15.86 7.16 32.69
C GLY A 205 -16.75 6.34 31.74
N SER A 206 -16.58 6.45 30.42
CA SER A 206 -17.31 5.67 29.42
C SER A 206 -16.95 4.18 29.49
N SER A 207 -15.65 3.87 29.63
CA SER A 207 -15.14 2.51 29.81
C SER A 207 -15.64 1.86 31.10
N GLN A 208 -15.70 2.66 32.17
CA GLN A 208 -16.24 2.21 33.46
C GLN A 208 -17.76 2.03 33.40
N LYS A 209 -18.49 2.94 32.76
CA LYS A 209 -19.94 2.80 32.52
C LYS A 209 -20.26 1.59 31.65
N MET A 210 -19.42 1.26 30.68
CA MET A 210 -19.51 0.01 29.91
C MET A 210 -19.34 -1.22 30.82
N ARG A 211 -18.42 -1.18 31.80
CA ARG A 211 -18.23 -2.25 32.81
C ARG A 211 -19.38 -2.34 33.81
N GLU A 212 -20.01 -1.22 34.15
CA GLU A 212 -21.16 -1.15 35.07
C GLU A 212 -22.50 -1.49 34.39
N GLY A 213 -22.50 -1.86 33.10
CA GLY A 213 -23.74 -2.14 32.35
C GLY A 213 -24.56 -0.90 31.99
N LYS A 214 -24.04 0.31 32.23
CA LYS A 214 -24.68 1.60 31.92
C LYS A 214 -24.38 2.04 30.49
N LEU A 215 -24.67 1.15 29.54
CA LEU A 215 -24.28 1.32 28.15
C LEU A 215 -24.93 2.53 27.48
N MET A 216 -26.20 2.78 27.82
CA MET A 216 -26.99 3.88 27.26
C MET A 216 -26.48 5.27 27.67
N GLU A 217 -25.71 5.37 28.75
CA GLU A 217 -25.09 6.64 29.17
C GLU A 217 -23.86 7.01 28.35
N VAL A 218 -23.37 6.10 27.50
CA VAL A 218 -22.22 6.31 26.61
C VAL A 218 -22.69 6.66 25.19
N VAL A 219 -23.98 6.50 24.89
CA VAL A 219 -24.56 6.83 23.60
C VAL A 219 -24.54 8.36 23.42
N ASP A 220 -24.05 8.81 22.27
CA ASP A 220 -24.05 10.24 21.90
C ASP A 220 -25.49 10.78 21.94
N GLU A 221 -25.69 11.90 22.65
CA GLU A 221 -27.00 12.52 22.87
C GLU A 221 -27.73 12.82 21.55
N ARG A 222 -26.99 13.12 20.48
CA ARG A 222 -27.56 13.35 19.14
C ARG A 222 -28.19 12.10 18.54
N LEU A 223 -27.65 10.92 18.85
CA LEU A 223 -28.22 9.65 18.41
C LEU A 223 -29.49 9.33 19.19
N ALA A 224 -29.53 9.67 20.48
CA ALA A 224 -30.72 9.52 21.32
C ALA A 224 -31.89 10.39 20.83
N GLU A 225 -31.61 11.60 20.34
CA GLU A 225 -32.63 12.55 19.83
C GLU A 225 -33.17 12.17 18.43
N SER A 226 -32.38 11.49 17.61
CA SER A 226 -32.67 11.28 16.17
C SER A 226 -33.59 10.10 15.82
N GLY A 227 -34.09 9.33 16.80
CA GLY A 227 -35.02 8.22 16.50
C GLY A 227 -35.02 7.05 17.49
N GLY A 228 -34.37 7.16 18.65
CA GLY A 228 -34.30 6.08 19.64
C GLY A 228 -33.30 5.00 19.23
N VAL A 229 -32.20 4.88 19.98
CA VAL A 229 -31.21 3.84 19.77
C VAL A 229 -31.62 2.60 20.56
N ASP A 230 -31.73 1.44 19.91
CA ASP A 230 -32.02 0.17 20.60
C ASP A 230 -30.84 -0.24 21.48
N GLU A 231 -31.08 -0.44 22.77
CA GLU A 231 -30.06 -0.87 23.74
C GLU A 231 -29.36 -2.16 23.29
N LYS A 232 -30.08 -3.06 22.62
CA LYS A 232 -29.49 -4.30 22.10
C LYS A 232 -28.50 -4.05 20.96
N GLU A 233 -28.75 -3.05 20.12
CA GLU A 233 -27.86 -2.65 19.03
C GLU A 233 -26.60 -1.99 19.59
N VAL A 234 -26.75 -1.09 20.57
CA VAL A 234 -25.61 -0.49 21.29
C VAL A 234 -24.77 -1.58 21.94
N ARG A 235 -25.41 -2.53 22.65
CA ARG A 235 -24.72 -3.65 23.29
C ARG A 235 -23.93 -4.50 22.31
N ARG A 236 -24.51 -4.78 21.15
CA ARG A 236 -23.85 -5.52 20.08
C ARG A 236 -22.62 -4.78 19.57
N LEU A 237 -22.76 -3.49 19.25
CA LEU A 237 -21.66 -2.65 18.75
C LEU A 237 -20.52 -2.58 19.77
N VAL A 238 -20.85 -2.37 21.04
CA VAL A 238 -19.87 -2.32 22.13
C VAL A 238 -19.14 -3.65 22.29
N PHE A 239 -19.86 -4.77 22.32
CA PHE A 239 -19.22 -6.08 22.48
C PHE A 239 -18.33 -6.43 21.28
N VAL A 240 -18.79 -6.15 20.06
CA VAL A 240 -17.97 -6.30 18.85
C VAL A 240 -16.70 -5.45 18.95
N ALA A 241 -16.81 -4.19 19.37
CA ALA A 241 -15.64 -3.33 19.55
C ALA A 241 -14.65 -3.89 20.58
N LEU A 242 -15.14 -4.38 21.72
CA LEU A 242 -14.33 -5.01 22.77
C LEU A 242 -13.62 -6.29 22.27
N TRP A 243 -14.30 -7.13 21.48
CA TRP A 243 -13.68 -8.28 20.82
C TRP A 243 -12.57 -7.87 19.85
N CYS A 244 -12.75 -6.78 19.10
CA CYS A 244 -11.78 -6.28 18.13
C CYS A 244 -10.51 -5.70 18.78
N ILE A 245 -10.61 -5.11 19.97
CA ILE A 245 -9.46 -4.49 20.66
C ILE A 245 -8.69 -5.45 21.57
N GLN A 246 -9.06 -6.73 21.60
CA GLN A 246 -8.44 -7.71 22.50
C GLN A 246 -6.92 -7.77 22.31
N GLU A 247 -6.15 -7.77 23.40
CA GLU A 247 -4.69 -7.73 23.35
C GLU A 247 -4.11 -8.92 22.54
N LYS A 248 -4.60 -10.13 22.82
CA LYS A 248 -4.18 -11.34 22.13
C LYS A 248 -4.85 -11.41 20.76
N ALA A 249 -4.08 -11.26 19.70
CA ALA A 249 -4.55 -11.32 18.31
C ALA A 249 -5.41 -12.56 17.99
N ARG A 250 -5.08 -13.72 18.58
CA ARG A 250 -5.84 -14.98 18.39
C ARG A 250 -7.27 -14.97 18.92
N LEU A 251 -7.60 -14.01 19.78
CA LEU A 251 -8.95 -13.84 20.34
C LEU A 251 -9.76 -12.82 19.53
N ARG A 252 -9.11 -12.03 18.66
CA ARG A 252 -9.81 -11.09 17.79
C ARG A 252 -10.57 -11.87 16.72
N PRO A 253 -11.86 -11.58 16.49
CA PRO A 253 -12.62 -12.20 15.42
C PRO A 253 -12.05 -11.83 14.05
N SER A 254 -12.24 -12.70 13.05
CA SER A 254 -11.99 -12.34 11.66
C SER A 254 -13.00 -11.29 11.21
N MET A 255 -12.68 -10.51 10.18
CA MET A 255 -13.59 -9.48 9.66
C MET A 255 -14.94 -10.05 9.23
N LEU A 256 -14.93 -11.25 8.61
CA LEU A 256 -16.15 -11.97 8.27
C LEU A 256 -17.01 -12.24 9.52
N ARG A 257 -16.40 -12.70 10.61
CA ARG A 257 -17.10 -12.96 11.86
C ARG A 257 -17.64 -11.68 12.50
N VAL A 258 -16.87 -10.59 12.46
CA VAL A 258 -17.32 -9.26 12.90
C VAL A 258 -18.60 -8.85 12.17
N VAL A 259 -18.69 -9.13 10.88
CA VAL A 259 -19.85 -8.77 10.07
C VAL A 259 -21.05 -9.62 10.44
N GLU A 260 -20.89 -10.93 10.56
CA GLU A 260 -21.96 -11.82 11.03
C GLU A 260 -22.50 -11.38 12.40
N MET A 261 -21.60 -10.92 13.29
CA MET A 261 -21.94 -10.36 14.59
C MET A 261 -22.72 -9.05 14.45
N LEU A 262 -22.30 -8.13 13.58
CA LEU A 262 -22.98 -6.84 13.37
C LEU A 262 -24.37 -7.01 12.76
N GLU A 263 -24.50 -7.86 11.72
CA GLU A 263 -25.77 -8.18 11.05
C GLU A 263 -26.76 -8.93 11.95
N GLY A 264 -26.28 -9.49 13.07
CA GLY A 264 -27.09 -10.26 14.00
C GLY A 264 -27.34 -11.71 13.55
N HIS A 265 -26.61 -12.19 12.54
CA HIS A 265 -26.60 -13.61 12.14
C HIS A 265 -26.03 -14.51 13.24
N VAL A 266 -25.19 -13.94 14.10
CA VAL A 266 -24.51 -14.62 15.19
C VAL A 266 -24.71 -13.84 16.49
N PRO A 267 -25.03 -14.51 17.61
CA PRO A 267 -25.08 -13.85 18.92
C PRO A 267 -23.68 -13.40 19.34
N VAL A 268 -23.58 -12.17 19.85
CA VAL A 268 -22.32 -11.62 20.37
C VAL A 268 -22.26 -11.93 21.86
N GLU A 269 -21.38 -12.87 22.23
CA GLU A 269 -21.08 -13.20 23.61
C GLU A 269 -20.30 -12.08 24.30
N GLU A 270 -20.37 -12.05 25.62
CA GLU A 270 -19.62 -11.10 26.43
C GLU A 270 -18.11 -11.34 26.25
N PRO A 271 -17.34 -10.31 25.89
CA PRO A 271 -15.91 -10.44 25.60
C PRO A 271 -15.12 -10.72 26.88
N PRO A 272 -13.99 -11.44 26.79
CA PRO A 272 -13.12 -11.69 27.94
C PRO A 272 -12.58 -10.36 28.50
N GLU A 273 -12.40 -10.30 29.81
CA GLU A 273 -11.83 -9.11 30.46
C GLU A 273 -10.44 -8.80 29.89
N THR A 274 -10.33 -7.68 29.20
CA THR A 274 -9.06 -7.11 28.78
C THR A 274 -8.61 -6.05 29.78
N PRO A 275 -7.41 -6.14 30.35
CA PRO A 275 -6.75 -4.96 30.90
C PRO A 275 -6.43 -4.07 29.70
N MET A 276 -7.19 -2.98 29.51
CA MET A 276 -6.81 -1.94 28.54
C MET A 276 -5.56 -1.25 29.09
N ILE A 277 -4.37 -1.77 28.75
CA ILE A 277 -3.11 -1.11 29.07
C ILE A 277 -2.96 0.03 28.07
N ILE A 278 -3.26 1.26 28.51
CA ILE A 278 -2.83 2.46 27.80
C ILE A 278 -1.38 2.71 28.20
N VAL A 279 -0.48 2.67 27.21
CA VAL A 279 0.83 3.30 27.37
C VAL A 279 0.60 4.80 27.25
N ASP A 280 0.79 5.50 28.37
CA ASP A 280 0.75 6.96 28.44
C ASP A 280 1.92 7.51 27.61
N LEU A 281 1.71 7.72 26.30
CA LEU A 281 2.72 8.23 25.36
C LEU A 281 2.99 9.73 25.52
N LEU A 282 2.56 10.35 26.62
CA LEU A 282 2.66 11.80 26.85
C LEU A 282 3.42 12.20 28.13
N SER A 283 4.30 11.34 28.65
CA SER A 283 5.27 11.72 29.69
C SER A 283 6.72 11.74 29.16
N ILE A 284 6.91 12.24 27.93
CA ILE A 284 8.19 12.86 27.59
C ILE A 284 8.05 14.33 27.98
N ASP A 285 8.38 14.63 29.23
CA ASP A 285 8.61 16.00 29.66
C ASP A 285 9.82 16.54 28.87
N GLU A 286 9.55 17.39 27.88
CA GLU A 286 10.56 18.30 27.37
C GLU A 286 10.78 19.39 28.43
N ASP A 287 11.66 19.11 29.39
CA ASP A 287 12.34 20.14 30.18
C ASP A 287 13.85 20.02 29.91
N LEU A 288 14.30 20.68 28.84
CA LEU A 288 15.69 21.12 28.73
C LEU A 288 15.78 22.55 29.24
N PRO A 289 16.59 22.78 30.29
CA PRO A 289 17.42 23.97 30.31
C PRO A 289 18.88 23.63 30.53
N ASP A 290 19.69 24.18 29.62
CA ASP A 290 21.06 24.71 29.70
C ASP A 290 22.15 24.01 30.55
N GLY A 291 23.37 24.09 30.04
CA GLY A 291 24.46 23.20 30.39
C GLY A 291 25.03 23.34 31.80
N HIS A 292 25.54 22.24 32.35
CA HIS A 292 26.87 22.17 32.97
C HIS A 292 27.30 20.69 33.18
N LYS A 293 28.60 20.44 32.98
CA LYS A 293 29.29 19.15 33.12
C LYS A 293 29.26 18.59 34.56
N MET A 294 29.26 17.26 34.69
CA MET A 294 30.31 16.41 35.33
C MET A 294 29.80 15.29 36.26
N ASP A 295 30.19 14.06 35.89
CA ASP A 295 30.48 12.80 36.63
C ASP A 295 29.43 11.96 37.41
N PRO A 296 29.61 10.61 37.43
CA PRO A 296 28.65 9.64 37.94
C PRO A 296 28.94 9.17 39.39
N MET A 297 27.99 8.37 39.91
CA MET A 297 28.02 7.58 41.16
C MET A 297 27.74 8.32 42.48
N THR A 298 26.55 8.05 43.04
CA THR A 298 26.45 7.73 44.47
C THR A 298 25.23 6.84 44.73
N ALA A 299 25.48 5.67 45.30
CA ALA A 299 24.47 4.71 45.73
C ALA A 299 24.03 5.01 47.17
N ILE A 300 22.71 5.01 47.44
CA ILE A 300 22.09 4.79 48.76
C ILE A 300 20.73 4.12 48.47
N ARG A 301 20.58 2.79 48.56
CA ARG A 301 20.37 1.93 49.74
C ARG A 301 18.93 1.99 50.33
N THR A 302 18.13 0.99 49.97
CA THR A 302 17.15 0.34 50.88
C THR A 302 17.12 -1.16 50.59
N GLU A 303 17.33 -1.93 51.65
CA GLU A 303 17.33 -3.41 51.78
C GLU A 303 15.87 -3.94 51.97
N PRO A 304 15.59 -5.25 52.17
CA PRO A 304 15.42 -6.28 51.14
C PRO A 304 14.12 -7.14 51.37
N VAL A 305 14.00 -8.29 50.69
CA VAL A 305 13.08 -9.46 50.91
C VAL A 305 11.76 -9.40 50.09
N ASP A 306 11.35 -10.37 49.26
CA ASP A 306 11.77 -11.75 48.97
C ASP A 306 11.49 -12.15 47.50
N ASP A 307 12.19 -13.19 47.07
CA ASP A 307 12.42 -13.73 45.73
C ASP A 307 11.22 -14.45 45.05
N THR A 308 11.15 -14.35 43.72
CA THR A 308 11.15 -15.51 42.77
C THR A 308 11.14 -15.09 41.29
N LEU A 309 12.34 -14.88 40.71
CA LEU A 309 12.83 -15.20 39.33
C LEU A 309 12.04 -14.86 38.04
N PRO A 310 12.72 -14.69 36.88
CA PRO A 310 13.79 -13.74 36.56
C PRO A 310 13.41 -12.84 35.36
N THR A 311 13.83 -11.58 35.42
CA THR A 311 13.87 -10.67 34.27
C THR A 311 15.05 -11.01 33.37
N THR A 312 14.75 -11.50 32.17
CA THR A 312 15.64 -11.35 31.00
C THR A 312 14.77 -11.21 29.77
N SER A 313 14.63 -10.01 29.23
CA SER A 313 14.86 -9.73 27.81
C SER A 313 14.58 -8.28 27.49
N THR A 314 15.65 -7.59 27.12
CA THR A 314 15.70 -6.57 26.10
C THR A 314 14.67 -6.84 25.00
N TYR A 315 13.65 -6.00 24.84
CA TYR A 315 12.83 -6.00 23.63
C TYR A 315 12.83 -4.63 22.98
N SER A 316 13.69 -4.55 21.96
CA SER A 316 13.46 -3.80 20.74
C SER A 316 12.08 -4.15 20.19
N PHE A 317 11.15 -3.21 20.15
CA PHE A 317 9.89 -3.42 19.43
C PHE A 317 10.05 -2.98 17.97
N ASP A 318 10.67 -3.89 17.22
CA ASP A 318 10.34 -4.12 15.81
C ASP A 318 8.93 -4.73 15.79
N MET A 319 7.89 -3.98 15.42
CA MET A 319 6.59 -4.58 15.08
C MET A 319 6.54 -4.86 13.58
N SER A 320 7.14 -6.01 13.21
CA SER A 320 6.88 -6.66 11.93
C SER A 320 5.76 -7.68 12.07
N VAL A 321 4.68 -7.46 11.30
CA VAL A 321 3.88 -8.42 10.50
C VAL A 321 3.58 -9.78 11.13
N LEU A 322 2.29 -10.18 11.19
CA LEU A 322 1.85 -11.49 10.68
C LEU A 322 0.32 -11.64 10.61
N SER A 323 -0.13 -11.82 9.36
CA SER A 323 -1.17 -12.74 8.89
C SER A 323 -2.59 -12.58 9.44
N ALA A 324 -3.46 -12.08 8.55
CA ALA A 324 -4.85 -12.50 8.49
C ALA A 324 -4.94 -14.04 8.50
N ARG A 325 -5.89 -14.55 9.28
CA ARG A 325 -6.57 -15.82 9.06
C ARG A 325 -8.01 -15.50 8.73
#